data_AF-A0A843JYV5-F1
#
_entry.id   AF-A0A843JYV5-F1
#
_cell.length_a   1.000
_cell.length_b   1.000
_cell.length_c   1.000
_cell.angle_alpha   90.00
_cell.angle_beta   90.00
_cell.angle_gamma   90.00
#
_symmetry.space_group_name_H-M   'P 1'
#
loop_
_entity.id
_entity.type
_entity.pdbx_description
1 polymer ?
#
loop_
_entity_poly.entity_id
_entity_poly.type
_entity_poly.pdbx_seq_one_letter_code
_entity_poly.pdbx_strand_id
1 'polypeptide(L)' 'MGKTGSVEWVKIKGRKGQVRQVTKAETTYKKPGPMQKYTASGSRVKKIRRSIKATQIRT' A
#
# COMPACT_ATOMS: atom_id res chain seq x y z
N MET A 1 23.55 -4.30 20.46
CA MET A 1 23.30 -3.47 19.26
C MET A 1 23.25 -4.36 18.02
N GLY A 2 22.35 -5.36 18.03
CA GLY A 2 22.21 -6.30 16.93
C GLY A 2 21.47 -5.64 15.77
N LYS A 3 21.80 -6.01 14.53
CA LYS A 3 21.16 -5.56 13.29
C LYS A 3 19.63 -5.61 13.43
N THR A 4 19.03 -4.50 13.84
CA THR A 4 17.58 -4.32 13.80
C THR A 4 17.28 -4.11 12.33
N GLY A 5 16.75 -5.13 11.67
CA GLY A 5 16.53 -5.13 10.22
C GLY A 5 15.94 -3.80 9.79
N SER A 6 16.72 -3.01 9.06
CA SER A 6 16.37 -1.65 8.67
C SER A 6 15.04 -1.71 7.93
N VAL A 7 14.01 -1.06 8.47
CA VAL A 7 12.72 -0.95 7.80
C VAL A 7 12.94 -0.11 6.55
N GLU A 8 12.94 -0.75 5.38
CA GLU A 8 13.04 -0.04 4.11
C GLU A 8 11.75 0.75 3.88
N TRP A 9 11.92 2.07 3.81
CA TRP A 9 10.83 3.01 3.59
C TRP A 9 10.77 3.44 2.13
N VAL A 10 9.57 3.44 1.56
CA VAL A 10 9.32 3.81 0.17
C VAL A 10 8.29 4.94 0.13
N LYS A 11 8.50 5.91 -0.75
CA LYS A 11 7.54 6.99 -1.02
C LYS A 11 6.53 6.55 -2.07
N ILE A 12 5.25 6.70 -1.77
CA ILE A 12 4.12 6.41 -2.67
C ILE A 12 3.37 7.69 -3.02
N LYS A 13 2.79 7.75 -4.22
CA LYS A 13 1.95 8.88 -4.65
C LYS A 13 0.46 8.53 -4.59
N GLY A 14 -0.32 9.36 -3.92
CA GLY A 14 -1.78 9.28 -3.86
C GLY A 14 -2.45 9.79 -5.14
N ARG A 15 -3.75 9.54 -5.27
CA ARG A 15 -4.54 9.97 -6.46
C ARG A 15 -4.55 11.49 -6.65
N LYS A 16 -4.56 12.28 -5.57
CA LYS A 16 -4.54 13.75 -5.61
C LYS A 16 -3.10 14.33 -5.58
N GLY A 17 -2.08 13.49 -5.77
CA GLY A 17 -0.69 13.92 -5.86
C GLY A 17 0.08 13.99 -4.55
N GLN A 18 -0.58 13.83 -3.40
CA GLN A 18 0.06 13.78 -2.09
C GLN A 18 1.02 12.58 -1.98
N VAL A 19 2.16 12.78 -1.32
CA VAL A 19 3.17 11.73 -1.11
C VAL A 19 3.09 11.24 0.34
N ARG A 20 3.21 9.93 0.53
CA ARG A 20 3.31 9.32 1.87
C ARG A 20 4.45 8.32 1.90
N GLN A 21 5.10 8.20 3.05
CA GLN A 21 6.10 7.17 3.30
C GLN A 21 5.40 5.93 3.88
N VAL A 22 5.71 4.76 3.34
CA VAL A 22 5.21 3.46 3.81
C VAL A 22 6.35 2.47 3.80
N THR A 23 6.21 1.42 4.61
CA THR A 23 7.15 0.31 4.58
C THR A 23 7.08 -0.39 3.22
N LYS A 24 8.20 -0.94 2.76
CA LYS A 24 8.28 -1.66 1.48
C LYS A 24 7.21 -2.75 1.35
N ALA A 25 6.92 -3.46 2.43
CA ALA A 25 5.88 -4.50 2.49
C ALA A 25 4.46 -4.00 2.17
N GLU A 26 4.16 -2.72 2.42
CA GLU A 26 2.84 -2.09 2.18
C GLU A 26 2.78 -1.27 0.89
N THR A 27 3.80 -1.37 0.04
CA THR A 27 3.91 -0.58 -1.19
C THR A 27 2.97 -1.07 -2.29
N THR A 28 2.77 -2.38 -2.39
CA THR A 28 1.94 -2.99 -3.46
C THR A 28 0.45 -3.07 -3.08
N TYR A 29 0.16 -3.19 -1.78
CA TYR A 29 -1.20 -3.42 -1.29
C TYR A 29 -1.61 -2.35 -0.28
N LYS A 30 -2.91 -2.07 -0.23
CA LYS A 30 -3.52 -1.22 0.80
C LYS A 30 -4.67 -1.95 1.47
N LYS A 31 -5.07 -1.47 2.64
CA LYS A 31 -6.32 -1.90 3.28
C LYS A 31 -7.52 -1.39 2.46
N PRO A 32 -8.58 -2.20 2.31
CA PRO A 32 -9.81 -1.76 1.66
C PRO A 32 -10.51 -0.67 2.47
N GLY A 33 -11.19 0.24 1.77
CA GLY A 33 -12.11 1.17 2.43
C GLY A 33 -13.35 0.45 3.00
N PRO A 34 -14.14 1.08 3.87
CA PRO A 34 -15.31 0.45 4.52
C PRO A 34 -16.26 -0.26 3.54
N MET A 35 -16.61 0.40 2.44
CA MET A 35 -17.50 -0.14 1.40
C MET A 35 -16.81 -1.14 0.45
N GLN A 36 -15.49 -1.35 0.56
CA GLN A 36 -14.71 -2.24 -0.30
C GLN A 36 -14.27 -3.53 0.43
N LYS A 37 -14.81 -3.78 1.63
CA LYS A 37 -14.42 -4.90 2.48
C LYS A 37 -14.98 -6.25 2.02
N TYR A 38 -15.95 -6.26 1.11
CA TYR A 38 -16.64 -7.47 0.66
C TYR A 38 -16.64 -7.56 -0.87
N THR A 39 -16.47 -8.76 -1.40
CA THR A 39 -16.69 -9.06 -2.83
C THR A 39 -18.19 -9.08 -3.14
N ALA A 40 -18.55 -9.11 -4.43
CA ALA A 40 -19.95 -9.24 -4.85
C ALA A 40 -20.61 -10.53 -4.30
N SER A 41 -19.83 -11.60 -4.12
CA SER A 41 -20.24 -12.85 -3.49
C SER A 41 -20.26 -12.83 -1.95
N GLY A 42 -20.00 -11.67 -1.32
CA GLY A 42 -20.04 -11.50 0.14
C GLY A 42 -18.77 -11.92 0.89
N SER A 43 -17.70 -12.36 0.21
CA SER A 43 -16.45 -12.76 0.86
C SER A 43 -15.62 -11.55 1.30
N ARG A 44 -14.94 -11.65 2.45
CA ARG A 44 -14.18 -10.53 3.02
C ARG A 44 -12.83 -10.32 2.34
N VAL A 45 -12.60 -9.13 1.79
CA VAL A 45 -11.32 -8.69 1.21
C VAL A 45 -10.44 -8.10 2.31
N LYS A 46 -9.21 -8.61 2.46
CA LYS A 46 -8.24 -8.13 3.47
C LYS A 46 -7.27 -7.07 2.92
N LYS A 47 -6.96 -7.12 1.62
CA LYS A 47 -6.00 -6.26 0.93
C LYS A 47 -6.45 -5.98 -0.51
N ILE A 48 -6.23 -4.77 -0.99
CA ILE A 48 -6.48 -4.36 -2.38
C ILE A 48 -5.15 -3.93 -3.00
N ARG A 49 -4.89 -4.35 -4.24
CA ARG A 49 -3.71 -3.95 -5.01
C ARG A 49 -3.78 -2.44 -5.32
N ARG A 50 -2.67 -1.73 -5.12
CA ARG A 50 -2.56 -0.31 -5.49
C ARG A 50 -2.41 -0.18 -7.01
N SER A 51 -2.71 1.02 -7.53
CA SER A 51 -2.51 1.30 -8.94
C SER A 51 -1.03 1.34 -9.29
N ILE A 52 -0.69 0.97 -10.53
CA ILE A 52 0.70 0.96 -11.04
C ILE A 52 1.35 2.35 -10.89
N LYS A 53 0.58 3.42 -11.14
CA LYS A 53 1.02 4.81 -10.97
C LYS A 53 1.45 5.17 -9.54
N ALA A 54 0.86 4.53 -8.53
CA ALA A 54 1.18 4.77 -7.12
C ALA A 54 2.42 3.99 -6.65
N THR A 55 2.73 2.88 -7.33
CA THR A 55 3.82 1.96 -7.01
C THR A 55 5.10 2.24 -7.82
N GLN A 56 5.03 3.05 -8.87
CA GLN A 56 6.23 3.52 -9.58
C GLN A 56 7.13 4.30 -8.63
N ILE A 57 8.28 3.70 -8.31
CA ILE A 57 9.40 4.37 -7.69
C ILE A 57 9.96 5.29 -8.77
N ARG A 58 9.70 6.59 -8.66
CA ARG A 58 10.41 7.58 -9.44
C ARG A 58 11.76 7.77 -8.76
N THR A 59 12.75 7.01 -9.24
CA THR A 59 14.17 7.27 -9.02
C THR A 59 14.52 8.67 -9.49
#